data_AF-A0A3C0NAU5-F1
#
_entry.id   AF-A0A3C0NAU5-F1
#
_cell.length_a   1.000
_cell.length_b   1.000
_cell.length_c   1.000
_cell.angle_alpha   90.00
_cell.angle_beta   90.00
_cell.angle_gamma   90.00
#
_symmetry.space_group_name_H-M   'P 1'
#
loop_
_entity.id
_entity.type
_entity.pdbx_description
1 polymer ?
#
loop_
_entity_poly.entity_id
_entity_poly.type
_entity_poly.pdbx_seq_one_letter_code
_entity_poly.pdbx_strand_id
1 'polypeptide(L)'
;MIRVPVVSYDNKPLMPTKSSRARRWVEQGKAVSKWSNLGIYYVQLLAPTGEETQPVVAGVDPGKSYAGIGVQSAKFTLARFHLILP
;
A
#
# COMPACT_ATOMS: atom_id res chain seq x y z
N MET A 1 -8.34 -9.19 -1.57
CA MET A 1 -7.20 -9.26 -2.51
C MET A 1 -5.93 -8.82 -1.80
N ILE A 2 -4.90 -9.67 -1.73
CA ILE A 2 -3.65 -9.35 -1.03
C ILE A 2 -2.85 -8.33 -1.86
N ARG A 3 -2.47 -7.22 -1.22
CA ARG A 3 -1.56 -6.23 -1.79
C ARG A 3 -0.12 -6.61 -1.43
N VAL A 4 0.79 -6.42 -2.37
CA VAL A 4 2.22 -6.66 -2.19
C VAL A 4 2.92 -5.30 -2.17
N PRO A 5 3.69 -4.95 -1.13
CA PRO A 5 4.52 -3.76 -1.10
C PRO A 5 5.51 -3.76 -2.27
N VAL A 6 5.74 -2.58 -2.83
CA VAL A 6 6.65 -2.38 -3.95
C VAL A 6 7.70 -1.36 -3.54
N VAL A 7 8.95 -1.66 -3.86
CA VAL A 7 10.08 -0.76 -3.64
C VAL A 7 10.67 -0.39 -5.00
N SER A 8 11.01 0.88 -5.18
CA SER A 8 11.63 1.39 -6.40
C SER A 8 13.04 0.84 -6.59
N TYR A 9 13.61 1.07 -7.78
CA TYR A 9 15.02 0.81 -8.05
C TYR A 9 15.93 1.47 -7.01
N ASP A 10 15.65 2.72 -6.64
CA ASP A 10 16.40 3.53 -5.67
C ASP A 10 15.98 3.31 -4.20
N ASN A 11 15.38 2.16 -3.87
CA ASN A 11 14.95 1.79 -2.51
C ASN A 11 13.88 2.69 -1.87
N LYS A 12 13.07 3.40 -2.66
CA LYS A 12 11.93 4.18 -2.14
C LYS A 12 10.64 3.34 -2.10
N PRO A 13 9.81 3.46 -1.06
CA PRO A 13 8.49 2.84 -1.05
C PRO A 13 7.58 3.39 -2.15
N LEU A 14 6.89 2.51 -2.86
CA LEU A 14 5.91 2.85 -3.91
C LEU A 14 4.51 2.34 -3.57
N MET A 15 3.52 2.71 -4.38
CA MET A 15 2.15 2.20 -4.25
C MET A 15 2.12 0.65 -4.29
N PRO A 16 1.49 -0.02 -3.31
CA PRO A 16 1.36 -1.46 -3.31
C PRO A 16 0.59 -1.97 -4.53
N THR A 17 1.05 -3.09 -5.07
CA THR A 17 0.43 -3.68 -6.27
C THR A 17 -0.37 -4.94 -5.95
N LYS A 18 -1.06 -5.44 -6.97
CA LYS A 18 -1.76 -6.73 -6.92
C LYS A 18 -0.72 -7.87 -6.84
N SER A 19 -0.96 -8.88 -6.01
CA SER A 19 -0.07 -10.05 -5.89
C SER A 19 0.20 -10.72 -7.25
N SER A 20 -0.82 -10.86 -8.10
CA SER A 20 -0.68 -11.40 -9.47
C SER A 20 0.25 -10.57 -10.36
N ARG A 21 0.23 -9.23 -10.21
CA ARG A 21 1.11 -8.33 -10.97
C ARG A 21 2.55 -8.41 -10.47
N ALA A 22 2.74 -8.45 -9.14
CA ALA A 22 4.06 -8.62 -8.54
C ALA A 22 4.72 -9.93 -9.00
N ARG A 23 3.97 -11.03 -8.97
CA ARG A 23 4.44 -12.33 -9.46
C ARG A 23 4.89 -12.26 -10.92
N ARG A 24 4.06 -11.70 -11.80
CA ARG A 24 4.40 -11.55 -13.22
C ARG A 24 5.66 -10.71 -13.44
N TRP A 25 5.89 -9.67 -12.64
CA TRP A 25 7.12 -8.89 -12.75
C TRP A 25 8.36 -9.70 -12.38
N VAL A 26 8.28 -10.52 -11.34
CA VAL A 26 9.38 -11.40 -10.95
C VAL A 26 9.64 -12.46 -12.02
N GLU A 27 8.60 -13.12 -12.53
CA GLU A 27 8.70 -14.11 -13.62
C GLU A 27 9.29 -13.50 -14.91
N GLN A 28 9.02 -12.22 -15.18
CA GLN A 28 9.55 -11.49 -16.34
C GLN A 28 10.91 -10.82 -16.09
N GLY A 29 11.53 -11.02 -14.92
CA GLY A 29 12.82 -10.39 -14.59
C GLY A 29 12.76 -8.86 -14.45
N LYS A 30 11.59 -8.28 -14.20
CA LYS A 30 11.38 -6.83 -14.01
C LYS A 30 11.51 -6.40 -12.55
N ALA A 31 11.43 -7.36 -11.63
CA ALA A 31 11.52 -7.13 -10.20
C ALA A 31 12.16 -8.34 -9.52
N VAL A 32 12.68 -8.14 -8.31
CA VAL A 32 13.19 -9.21 -7.44
C VAL A 32 12.32 -9.35 -6.19
N SER A 33 12.07 -10.58 -5.78
CA SER A 33 11.42 -10.91 -4.52
C SER A 33 12.35 -10.64 -3.34
N LYS A 34 11.83 -10.00 -2.29
CA LYS A 34 12.57 -9.71 -1.05
C LYS A 34 11.66 -9.88 0.17
N TRP A 35 12.29 -9.93 1.34
CA TRP A 35 11.62 -10.02 2.63
C TRP A 35 12.14 -8.91 3.53
N SER A 36 11.22 -8.21 4.21
CA SER A 36 11.61 -7.18 5.18
C SER A 36 12.10 -7.82 6.47
N ASN A 37 12.72 -7.02 7.34
CA ASN A 37 13.11 -7.47 8.69
C ASN A 37 11.92 -7.90 9.56
N LEU A 38 10.68 -7.55 9.17
CA LEU A 38 9.45 -7.97 9.81
C LEU A 38 8.85 -9.25 9.18
N GLY A 39 9.58 -9.91 8.28
CA GLY A 39 9.09 -11.09 7.57
C GLY A 39 7.97 -10.78 6.57
N ILE A 40 7.87 -9.54 6.08
CA ILE A 40 6.87 -9.16 5.08
C ILE A 40 7.46 -9.33 3.69
N TYR A 41 6.82 -10.13 2.84
CA TYR A 41 7.17 -10.28 1.43
C TYR A 41 6.91 -8.98 0.66
N TYR A 42 7.88 -8.55 -0.14
CA TYR A 42 7.77 -7.42 -1.05
C TYR A 42 8.55 -7.65 -2.35
N VAL A 43 8.35 -6.80 -3.34
CA VAL A 43 9.15 -6.82 -4.58
C VAL A 43 9.90 -5.51 -4.77
N GLN A 44 11.13 -5.57 -5.27
CA GLN A 44 11.91 -4.40 -5.67
C GLN A 44 12.03 -4.36 -7.20
N LEU A 45 11.67 -3.23 -7.80
CA LEU A 45 11.78 -3.02 -9.24
C LEU A 45 13.25 -2.87 -9.66
N LEU A 46 13.58 -3.40 -10.84
CA LEU A 46 14.94 -3.38 -11.38
C LEU A 46 15.21 -2.24 -12.39
N ALA A 47 14.22 -1.41 -12.65
CA ALA A 47 14.34 -0.25 -13.54
C ALA A 47 13.61 0.97 -12.95
N PRO A 48 14.01 2.19 -13.32
CA PRO A 48 13.29 3.40 -12.94
C PRO A 48 11.83 3.38 -13.41
N THR A 49 10.92 3.84 -12.57
CA THR A 49 9.49 3.98 -12.87
C THR A 49 8.95 5.27 -12.28
N GLY A 50 7.69 5.60 -12.56
CA GLY A 50 7.00 6.66 -11.83
C GLY A 50 6.94 6.36 -10.34
N GLU A 51 7.11 7.42 -9.53
CA GLU A 51 7.12 7.35 -8.05
C GLU A 51 5.85 7.94 -7.43
N GLU A 52 4.84 8.24 -8.24
CA GLU A 52 3.60 8.87 -7.78
C GLU A 52 2.87 8.00 -6.75
N THR A 53 2.55 8.61 -5.60
CA THR A 53 1.81 7.97 -4.51
C THR A 53 0.59 8.80 -4.13
N GLN A 54 -0.33 8.19 -3.39
CA GLN A 54 -1.51 8.88 -2.89
C GLN A 54 -1.13 9.68 -1.64
N PRO A 55 -1.25 11.01 -1.62
CA PRO A 55 -0.86 11.83 -0.47
C PRO A 55 -1.85 11.72 0.71
N VAL A 56 -3.04 11.17 0.44
CA VAL A 56 -4.15 11.06 1.39
C VAL A 56 -4.77 9.66 1.28
N VAL A 57 -5.10 9.07 2.44
CA VAL A 57 -5.78 7.78 2.56
C VAL A 57 -7.00 7.91 3.47
N ALA A 58 -8.08 7.20 3.14
CA ALA A 58 -9.22 7.02 4.03
C ALA A 58 -9.20 5.60 4.60
N GLY A 59 -9.20 5.49 5.94
CA GLY A 59 -9.36 4.24 6.66
C GLY A 59 -10.77 4.09 7.19
N VAL A 60 -11.30 2.87 7.17
CA VAL A 60 -12.58 2.51 7.80
C VAL A 60 -12.29 1.47 8.88
N ASP A 61 -12.72 1.77 10.09
CA ASP A 61 -12.73 0.85 11.23
C ASP A 61 -14.19 0.41 11.50
N PRO A 62 -14.62 -0.76 11.00
CA PRO A 62 -16.00 -1.20 11.10
C PRO A 62 -16.36 -1.62 12.52
N GLY A 63 -17.48 -1.12 13.04
CA GLY A 63 -18.04 -1.51 14.33
C GLY A 63 -19.50 -1.96 14.22
N LYS A 64 -20.11 -2.27 15.38
CA LYS A 64 -21.48 -2.80 15.46
C LYS A 64 -22.56 -1.74 15.21
N SER A 65 -22.41 -0.57 15.83
CA SER A 65 -23.38 0.54 15.74
C SER A 65 -22.83 1.75 14.97
N TYR A 66 -21.49 1.83 14.87
CA TYR A 66 -20.80 2.90 14.17
C TYR A 66 -19.60 2.33 13.42
N ALA A 67 -19.29 2.90 12.26
CA ALA A 67 -17.99 2.71 11.61
C ALA A 67 -17.16 4.00 11.71
N GLY A 68 -15.96 3.89 12.27
CA GLY A 68 -15.02 5.00 12.34
C GLY A 68 -14.41 5.25 10.97
N ILE A 69 -14.43 6.50 10.51
CA ILE A 69 -13.77 6.89 9.26
C ILE A 69 -12.74 7.98 9.57
N GLY A 70 -11.51 7.74 9.14
CA GLY A 70 -10.40 8.67 9.27
C GLY A 70 -9.78 8.97 7.92
N VAL A 71 -9.63 10.25 7.58
CA VAL A 71 -8.95 10.70 6.37
C VAL A 71 -7.60 11.29 6.77
N GLN A 72 -6.51 10.61 6.42
CA GLN A 72 -5.16 10.91 6.87
C GLN A 72 -4.27 11.33 5.71
N SER A 73 -3.43 12.34 5.96
CA SER A 73 -2.21 12.59 5.19
C SER A 73 -0.98 12.19 6.02
N ALA A 74 0.21 12.28 5.44
CA ALA A 74 1.46 12.04 6.18
C ALA A 74 1.71 13.05 7.32
N LYS A 75 1.10 14.24 7.27
CA LYS A 75 1.37 15.35 8.22
C LYS A 75 0.20 15.62 9.17
N PHE A 76 -1.03 15.48 8.68
CA PHE A 76 -2.23 15.89 9.39
C PHE A 76 -3.35 14.87 9.25
N THR A 77 -4.20 14.85 10.28
CA THR A 77 -5.52 14.23 10.22
C THR A 77 -6.49 15.22 9.59
N LEU A 78 -7.01 14.91 8.41
CA LEU A 78 -7.85 15.82 7.64
C LEU A 78 -9.31 15.76 8.08
N ALA A 79 -9.82 14.57 8.39
CA ALA A 79 -11.18 14.38 8.88
C ALA A 79 -11.29 13.13 9.76
N ARG A 80 -12.18 13.19 10.75
CA ARG A 80 -12.60 12.05 11.57
C ARG A 80 -14.10 12.12 11.76
N PHE A 81 -14.81 11.05 11.48
CA PHE A 81 -16.25 10.97 11.69
C PHE A 81 -16.72 9.55 11.96
N HIS A 82 -17.90 9.43 12.57
CA HIS A 82 -18.59 8.16 12.77
C HIS A 82 -19.73 8.03 11.76
N LEU A 83 -19.72 6.97 10.97
CA LEU A 83 -20.88 6.55 10.19
C LEU A 83 -21.82 5.76 11.11
N ILE A 84 -23.04 6.24 11.31
CA ILE A 84 -24.08 5.54 12.08
C ILE A 84 -24.61 4.38 11.23
N LEU A 85 -24.64 3.18 11.79
CA LEU A 85 -25.09 1.97 11.11
C LEU A 85 -26.55 1.66 11.50
N PRO A 86 -27.35 1.05 10.59
CA PRO A 86 -28.76 0.72 10.84
C PRO A 86 -28.97 -0.34 11.92
#